data_AF-D3PPR9-F1
#
_entry.id   AF-D3PPR9-F1
#
_cell.length_a   1.000
_cell.length_b   1.000
_cell.length_c   1.000
_cell.angle_alpha   90.00
_cell.angle_beta   90.00
_cell.angle_gamma   90.00
#
_symmetry.space_group_name_H-M   'P 1'
#
loop_
_entity.id
_entity.type
_entity.pdbx_description
1 polymer ?
#
loop_
_entity_poly.entity_id
_entity_poly.type
_entity_poly.pdbx_seq_one_letter_code
_entity_poly.pdbx_strand_id
1 'polypeptide(L)' 'MPQVQTYLKEATYRILEQRAKARGMKLSELLREMIESQVVPRRSAAFLALAGSWEGDLERPPQGPFEEREGL' A
#
# COMPACT_ATOMS: atom_id res chain seq x y z
N MET A 1 -7.93 -11.17 -1.20
CA MET A 1 -7.78 -9.71 -1.32
C MET A 1 -8.24 -9.06 -0.03
N PRO A 2 -7.54 -8.04 0.50
CA PRO A 2 -8.04 -7.30 1.66
C PRO A 2 -9.37 -6.61 1.29
N GLN A 3 -10.33 -6.65 2.21
CA GLN A 3 -11.58 -5.91 2.06
C GLN A 3 -11.40 -4.54 2.72
N VAL A 4 -11.60 -3.48 1.95
CA VAL A 4 -11.53 -2.09 2.46
C VAL A 4 -12.95 -1.56 2.56
N GLN A 5 -13.33 -1.12 3.76
CA GLN A 5 -14.57 -0.38 3.99
C GLN A 5 -14.24 1.11 4.05
N THR A 6 -15.04 1.94 3.38
CA THR A 6 -14.83 3.38 3.34
C THR A 6 -16.17 4.11 3.32
N TYR A 7 -16.16 5.36 3.79
CA TYR A 7 -17.33 6.23 3.78
C TYR A 7 -17.24 7.19 2.60
N LEU A 8 -18.31 7.26 1.82
CA LEU A 8 -18.47 8.21 0.73
C LEU A 8 -19.64 9.14 1.04
N LYS A 9 -19.54 10.40 0.61
CA LYS A 9 -20.71 11.28 0.59
C LYS A 9 -21.76 10.67 -0.34
N GLU A 10 -23.04 10.71 0.06
CA GLU A 10 -24.16 10.12 -0.72
C GLU A 10 -24.15 10.62 -2.18
N ALA A 11 -23.95 11.93 -2.38
CA ALA A 11 -23.87 12.52 -3.71
C ALA A 11 -22.76 11.89 -4.57
N THR A 12 -21.58 11.66 -3.98
CA THR A 12 -20.46 11.00 -4.66
C THR A 12 -20.77 9.55 -4.99
N TYR A 13 -21.37 8.82 -4.05
CA TYR A 13 -21.80 7.43 -4.27
C TYR A 13 -22.77 7.33 -5.46
N ARG A 14 -23.78 8.19 -5.53
CA ARG A 14 -24.78 8.18 -6.62
C ARG A 14 -24.17 8.45 -7.99
N ILE A 15 -23.24 9.40 -8.07
CA ILE A 15 -22.53 9.71 -9.32
C ILE A 15 -21.73 8.49 -9.79
N LEU A 16 -21.01 7.83 -8.87
CA LEU A 16 -20.21 6.65 -9.19
C LEU A 16 -21.08 5.46 -9.59
N GLU A 17 -22.21 5.25 -8.90
CA GLU A 17 -23.17 4.19 -9.21
C GLU A 17 -23.75 4.38 -10.62
N GLN A 18 -24.17 5.60 -10.96
CA GLN A 18 -24.67 5.92 -12.30
C GLN A 18 -23.62 5.70 -13.38
N ARG A 19 -22.37 6.11 -13.11
CA ARG A 19 -21.25 5.90 -14.04
C ARG A 19 -20.95 4.41 -14.26
N ALA A 20 -21.00 3.59 -13.21
CA ALA A 20 -20.81 2.15 -13.31
C ALA A 20 -21.92 1.51 -14.15
N LYS A 21 -23.19 1.88 -13.90
CA LYS A 21 -24.36 1.42 -14.68
C LYS A 21 -24.26 1.80 -16.15
N ALA A 22 -23.89 3.05 -16.45
CA ALA A 22 -23.71 3.52 -17.83
C ALA A 22 -22.63 2.76 -18.60
N ARG A 23 -21.66 2.17 -17.88
CA ARG A 23 -20.59 1.33 -18.45
C ARG A 23 -20.88 -0.17 -18.37
N GLY A 24 -22.05 -0.58 -17.89
CA GLY A 24 -22.41 -2.01 -17.75
C GLY A 24 -21.54 -2.79 -16.77
N MET A 25 -20.92 -2.11 -15.78
CA MET A 25 -20.00 -2.73 -14.81
C MET A 25 -20.47 -2.53 -13.37
N LYS A 26 -19.92 -3.30 -12.44
CA LYS A 26 -20.18 -3.15 -11.01
C LYS A 26 -19.44 -1.93 -10.45
N LEU A 27 -19.98 -1.33 -9.39
CA LEU A 27 -19.34 -0.19 -8.71
C LEU A 27 -17.93 -0.55 -8.21
N SER A 28 -17.74 -1.77 -7.71
CA SER A 28 -16.42 -2.27 -7.27
C SER A 28 -15.40 -2.36 -8.41
N GLU A 29 -15.84 -2.69 -9.62
CA GLU A 29 -14.97 -2.77 -10.79
C GLU A 29 -14.55 -1.37 -11.24
N LEU A 30 -15.50 -0.43 -11.30
CA LEU A 30 -15.21 0.97 -11.58
C LEU A 30 -14.22 1.57 -10.57
N LEU A 31 -14.45 1.33 -9.27
CA LEU A 31 -13.55 1.82 -8.22
C LEU A 31 -12.15 1.21 -8.36
N ARG A 32 -12.07 -0.08 -8.67
CA ARG A 32 -10.80 -0.75 -8.92
C ARG A 32 -10.03 -0.11 -10.08
N GLU A 33 -10.67 0.09 -11.23
CA GLU A 33 -10.03 0.77 -12.39
C GLU A 33 -9.52 2.17 -12.03
N MET A 34 -10.34 2.95 -11.30
CA MET A 34 -9.96 4.29 -10.87
C MET A 34 -8.75 4.26 -9.94
N ILE A 35 -8.73 3.35 -8.97
CA ILE A 35 -7.62 3.20 -8.03
C ILE A 35 -6.37 2.71 -8.75
N GLU A 36 -6.46 1.66 -9.58
CA GLU A 36 -5.33 1.12 -10.34
C GLU A 36 -4.72 2.17 -11.29
N SER A 37 -5.55 3.04 -11.89
CA SER A 37 -5.06 4.12 -12.74
C SER A 37 -4.27 5.20 -11.98
N GLN A 38 -4.53 5.38 -10.67
CA GLN A 38 -3.87 6.38 -9.84
C GLN A 38 -2.71 5.79 -9.05
N VAL A 39 -2.83 4.53 -8.64
CA VAL A 39 -1.82 3.77 -7.92
C VAL A 39 -0.90 3.11 -8.94
N VAL A 40 -0.22 3.93 -9.74
CA VAL A 40 1.02 3.48 -10.40
C VAL A 40 2.02 3.24 -9.27
N PRO A 41 2.66 2.07 -9.17
CA PRO A 41 3.74 1.86 -8.22
C PRO A 41 4.86 2.85 -8.55
N ARG A 42 4.88 4.02 -7.91
CA ARG A 42 5.96 4.99 -8.02
C ARG A 42 7.13 4.52 -7.17
N ARG A 43 7.66 3.34 -7.45
CA ARG A 43 9.06 3.07 -7.12
C ARG A 43 9.84 3.68 -8.27
N SER A 44 10.44 4.84 -8.03
CA SER A 44 11.31 5.44 -9.04
C SER A 44 12.40 4.44 -9.40
N ALA A 45 12.90 4.50 -10.63
CA ALA A 45 14.07 3.70 -11.03
C ALA A 45 15.24 3.95 -10.06
N ALA A 46 15.38 5.18 -9.56
CA ALA A 46 16.33 5.54 -8.51
C ALA A 46 16.09 4.79 -7.19
N PHE A 47 14.84 4.64 -6.74
CA PHE A 47 14.51 3.85 -5.53
C PHE A 47 14.86 2.37 -5.70
N LEU A 48 14.62 1.79 -6.89
CA LEU A 48 15.00 0.41 -7.17
C LEU A 48 16.52 0.23 -7.29
N ALA A 49 17.22 1.24 -7.81
CA ALA A 49 18.68 1.25 -7.90
C ALA A 49 19.36 1.30 -6.51
N LEU A 50 18.67 1.77 -5.47
CA LEU A 50 19.17 1.71 -4.08
C LEU A 50 19.16 0.28 -3.50
N ALA A 51 18.40 -0.66 -4.10
CA ALA A 51 18.38 -2.03 -3.62
C ALA A 51 19.73 -2.71 -3.93
N GLY A 52 20.53 -2.95 -2.90
CA GLY A 52 21.87 -3.52 -3.04
C GLY A 52 22.97 -2.50 -3.34
N SER A 53 22.66 -1.19 -3.33
CA SER A 53 23.67 -0.12 -3.51
C SER A 53 24.45 0.21 -2.23
N TRP A 54 24.23 -0.54 -1.15
CA TRP A 54 24.96 -0.31 0.09
C TRP A 54 26.38 -0.85 -0.07
N GLU A 55 27.35 0.05 0.01
CA GLU A 55 28.78 -0.24 -0.04
C GLU A 55 29.41 0.16 1.30
N GLY A 56 30.07 -0.79 1.95
CA GLY A 56 30.71 -0.62 3.24
C GLY A 56 31.02 -1.96 3.89
N ASP A 57 31.85 -1.94 4.93
CA ASP A 57 32.06 -3.10 5.77
C ASP A 57 30.91 -3.22 6.78
N LEU A 58 30.40 -4.44 6.96
CA LEU A 58 29.35 -4.71 7.95
C LEU A 58 29.99 -4.76 9.33
N GLU A 59 29.96 -3.64 10.04
CA GLU A 59 30.31 -3.63 11.46
C GLU A 59 29.14 -4.13 12.29
N ARG A 60 29.34 -5.29 12.92
CA ARG A 60 28.40 -5.78 13.94
C ARG A 60 28.56 -4.87 15.18
N PRO A 61 27.50 -4.20 15.65
CA PRO A 61 27.58 -3.45 16.89
C PRO A 61 27.90 -4.41 18.06
N PRO A 62 28.58 -3.92 19.11
CA PRO A 62 28.87 -4.75 20.28
C PRO A 62 27.56 -5.30 20.86
N GLN A 63 27.57 -6.59 21.19
CA GLN A 63 26.45 -7.22 21.85
C GLN A 63 26.28 -6.58 23.24
N GLY A 64 25.08 -6.08 23.52
CA GLY A 64 24.71 -5.58 24.84
C GLY A 64 24.67 -6.70 25.89
N PRO A 65 24.49 -6.36 27.17
CA PRO A 65 24.30 -7.35 28.22
C PRO A 65 23.10 -8.25 27.93
N PHE A 66 23.12 -9.47 28.46
CA PHE A 66 21.97 -10.36 28.40
C PHE A 66 20.79 -9.74 29.15
N GLU A 67 19.59 -9.89 28.58
CA GLU A 67 18.35 -9.54 29.27
C GLU A 67 18.18 -10.49 30.47
N GLU A 68 18.28 -9.95 31.69
CA GLU A 68 17.92 -10.69 32.90
C GLU A 68 16.40 -10.72 32.99
N ARG A 69 15.83 -11.92 32.83
CA ARG A 69 14.42 -12.16 33.18
C ARG A 69 14.40 -12.61 34.62
N GLU A 70 13.66 -11.90 35.47
CA GLU A 70 13.35 -12.38 36.82
C GLU A 70 12.72 -13.78 36.70
N GLY A 71 13.30 -14.73 37.43
CA GLY A 71 12.94 -16.14 37.34
C GLY A 71 11.44 -16.39 37.55
N LEU A 72 10.91 -17.35 36.80
CA LEU A 72 9.59 -17.95 37.01
C LEU A 72 9.39 -18.43 38.44
#